data_AF-A0A218WN40-F1
#
_entry.id   AF-A0A218WN40-F1
#
_cell.length_a   1.000
_cell.length_b   1.000
_cell.length_c   1.000
_cell.angle_alpha   90.00
_cell.angle_beta   90.00
_cell.angle_gamma   90.00
#
_symmetry.space_group_name_H-M   'P 1'
#
loop_
_entity.id
_entity.type
_entity.pdbx_description
1 polymer ?
#
loop_
_entity_poly.entity_id
_entity_poly.type
_entity_poly.pdbx_seq_one_letter_code
_entity_poly.pdbx_strand_id
1 'polypeptide(L)'
;MDPLPDLPTYLKVVCGCFTVGWYGQSVNDGRIVKVMCYYLDGTVNPYMRPMEGITVTVDLDKMEIVGFMDRIAVPMPKANGTDYRGSQQTPPLGPGLKGITAVQPDGPSFNLDGHFVRWANWEFHLGFDVRAGPITSLASILDLEQETFRRVLYRGYMSELFVPYMDLTEEWYY
;
A
#
# COMPACT_ATOMS: atom_id res chain seq x y z
N MET A 1 3.19 14.86 37.15
CA MET A 1 2.66 14.68 35.79
C MET A 1 1.70 13.52 35.92
N ASP A 2 0.40 13.80 36.00
CA ASP A 2 -0.60 12.75 36.14
C ASP A 2 -0.64 11.92 34.85
N PRO A 3 -0.81 10.58 34.95
CA PRO A 3 -1.00 9.76 33.77
C PRO A 3 -2.26 10.22 33.03
N LEU A 4 -2.15 10.33 31.70
CA LEU A 4 -3.32 10.54 30.83
C LEU A 4 -4.36 9.45 31.14
N PRO A 5 -5.66 9.80 31.20
CA PRO A 5 -6.70 8.82 31.46
C PRO A 5 -6.67 7.72 30.40
N ASP A 6 -6.84 6.47 30.83
CA ASP A 6 -6.94 5.33 29.93
C ASP A 6 -8.09 5.56 28.95
N LEU A 7 -7.75 5.70 27.66
CA LEU A 7 -8.74 5.81 26.60
C LEU A 7 -9.61 4.54 26.57
N PRO A 8 -10.93 4.67 26.40
CA PRO A 8 -11.83 3.54 26.18
C PRO A 8 -11.28 2.56 25.13
N THR A 9 -11.39 1.26 25.39
CA THR A 9 -10.81 0.20 24.55
C THR A 9 -11.24 0.30 23.08
N TYR A 10 -12.47 0.74 22.81
CA TYR A 10 -12.96 0.91 21.43
C TYR A 10 -12.24 2.03 20.67
N LEU A 11 -11.71 3.05 21.34
CA LEU A 11 -10.91 4.12 20.70
C LEU A 11 -9.55 3.62 20.22
N LYS A 12 -9.13 2.43 20.65
CA LYS A 12 -7.88 1.78 20.23
C LYS A 12 -8.10 0.73 19.14
N VAL A 13 -9.33 0.56 18.65
CA VAL A 13 -9.67 -0.32 17.54
C VAL A 13 -9.77 0.50 16.26
N VAL A 14 -9.10 0.04 15.21
CA VAL A 14 -9.22 0.60 13.86
C VAL A 14 -9.58 -0.50 12.89
N CYS A 15 -10.34 -0.21 11.84
CA CYS A 15 -10.77 -1.22 10.89
C CYS A 15 -10.45 -0.81 9.45
N GLY A 16 -10.14 -1.81 8.63
CA GLY A 16 -9.90 -1.67 7.19
C GLY A 16 -10.97 -2.38 6.38
N CYS A 17 -11.27 -1.86 5.20
CA CYS A 17 -12.15 -2.49 4.23
C CYS A 17 -11.33 -3.34 3.26
N PHE A 18 -11.79 -4.57 3.04
CA PHE A 18 -11.19 -5.53 2.12
C PHE A 18 -12.19 -5.87 1.03
N THR A 19 -11.71 -5.86 -0.22
CA THR A 19 -12.50 -6.29 -1.38
C THR A 19 -12.76 -7.78 -1.32
N VAL A 20 -13.97 -8.23 -1.70
CA VAL A 20 -14.42 -9.61 -1.47
C VAL A 20 -14.51 -10.48 -2.73
N GLY A 21 -14.05 -9.96 -3.87
CA GLY A 21 -14.12 -10.68 -5.15
C GLY A 21 -15.52 -11.17 -5.53
N TRP A 22 -15.58 -12.31 -6.22
CA TRP A 22 -16.80 -13.01 -6.61
C TRP A 22 -16.56 -14.52 -6.50
N TYR A 23 -17.51 -15.23 -5.88
CA TYR A 23 -17.38 -16.64 -5.48
C TYR A 23 -18.55 -17.51 -5.96
N GLY A 24 -19.21 -17.14 -7.07
CA GLY A 24 -20.29 -17.94 -7.66
C GLY A 24 -21.71 -17.53 -7.28
N GLN A 25 -21.88 -16.43 -6.54
CA GLN A 25 -23.19 -15.95 -6.12
C GLN A 25 -24.08 -15.57 -7.32
N SER A 26 -25.36 -15.94 -7.23
CA SER A 26 -26.36 -15.76 -8.30
C SER A 26 -27.08 -14.41 -8.27
N VAL A 27 -26.97 -13.69 -7.16
CA VAL A 27 -27.55 -12.36 -6.95
C VAL A 27 -26.42 -11.36 -6.77
N ASN A 28 -26.60 -10.15 -7.32
CA ASN A 28 -25.70 -9.05 -7.04
C ASN A 28 -26.04 -8.51 -5.64
N ASP A 29 -25.20 -8.84 -4.65
CA ASP A 29 -25.39 -8.44 -3.25
C ASP A 29 -25.07 -6.95 -2.99
N GLY A 30 -24.78 -6.17 -4.03
CA GLY A 30 -24.40 -4.76 -3.93
C GLY A 30 -22.89 -4.55 -3.84
N ARG A 31 -22.47 -3.36 -3.43
CA ARG A 31 -21.04 -3.04 -3.24
C ARG A 31 -20.56 -3.50 -1.86
N ILE A 32 -20.30 -4.80 -1.77
CA ILE A 32 -19.92 -5.47 -0.51
C ILE A 32 -18.41 -5.38 -0.24
N VAL A 33 -18.06 -5.14 1.03
CA VAL A 33 -16.70 -5.32 1.57
C VAL A 33 -16.74 -6.14 2.85
N LYS A 34 -15.62 -6.82 3.14
CA LYS A 34 -15.36 -7.39 4.47
C LYS A 34 -14.54 -6.38 5.27
N VAL A 35 -14.89 -6.22 6.53
CA VAL A 35 -14.22 -5.29 7.44
C VAL A 35 -13.46 -6.09 8.49
N MET A 36 -12.15 -5.89 8.51
CA MET A 36 -11.24 -6.48 9.49
C MET A 36 -10.74 -5.38 10.42
N CYS A 37 -10.73 -5.67 11.72
CA CYS A 37 -10.33 -4.71 12.74
C CYS A 37 -8.99 -5.10 13.38
N TYR A 38 -8.29 -4.10 13.90
CA TYR A 38 -6.95 -4.20 14.45
C TYR A 38 -6.87 -3.42 15.76
N TYR A 39 -6.02 -3.87 16.67
CA TYR A 39 -5.88 -3.27 18.00
C TYR A 39 -4.53 -2.54 18.16
N LEU A 40 -4.58 -1.22 18.33
CA LEU A 40 -3.40 -0.33 18.33
C LEU A 40 -2.70 -0.16 19.69
N ASP A 41 -3.19 -0.81 20.75
CA ASP A 41 -2.66 -0.54 22.09
C ASP A 41 -1.20 -0.98 22.25
N GLY A 42 -0.30 -0.01 22.40
CA GLY A 42 1.13 -0.25 22.53
C GLY A 42 1.91 -0.40 21.21
N THR A 43 1.29 -0.20 20.04
CA THR A 43 2.00 -0.17 18.74
C THR A 43 1.22 0.59 17.67
N VAL A 44 1.95 1.24 16.76
CA VAL A 44 1.34 1.86 15.56
C VAL A 44 1.24 0.89 14.37
N ASN A 45 1.62 -0.38 14.55
CA ASN A 45 1.57 -1.39 13.50
C ASN A 45 0.30 -2.26 13.64
N PRO A 46 -0.85 -1.83 13.07
CA PRO A 46 -2.12 -2.54 13.23
C PRO A 46 -2.06 -3.96 12.67
N TYR A 47 -1.35 -4.15 11.55
CA TYR A 47 -1.32 -5.42 10.82
C TYR A 47 -0.66 -6.56 11.61
N MET A 48 0.12 -6.26 12.64
CA MET A 48 0.68 -7.27 13.55
C MET A 48 -0.29 -7.68 14.67
N ARG A 49 -1.45 -7.04 14.77
CA ARG A 49 -2.45 -7.23 15.83
C ARG A 49 -3.88 -7.29 15.27
N PRO A 50 -4.17 -8.22 14.34
CA PRO A 50 -5.52 -8.42 13.82
C PRO A 50 -6.45 -8.99 14.88
N MET A 51 -7.70 -8.54 14.87
CA MET A 51 -8.81 -9.15 15.61
C MET A 51 -9.37 -10.30 14.78
N GLU A 52 -8.69 -11.44 14.84
CA GLU A 52 -9.06 -12.66 14.10
C GLU A 52 -10.32 -13.32 14.64
N GLY A 53 -11.00 -14.07 13.77
CA GLY A 53 -12.20 -14.84 14.11
C GLY A 53 -13.51 -14.04 14.13
N ILE A 54 -13.43 -12.72 13.88
CA ILE A 54 -14.58 -11.86 13.67
C ILE A 54 -14.60 -11.39 12.22
N THR A 55 -15.74 -11.55 11.56
CA THR A 55 -15.95 -11.14 10.19
C THR A 55 -17.17 -10.24 10.10
N VAL A 56 -16.96 -9.00 9.66
CA VAL A 56 -18.04 -8.02 9.45
C VAL A 56 -18.20 -7.80 7.96
N THR A 57 -19.43 -7.86 7.46
CA THR A 57 -19.76 -7.66 6.04
C THR A 57 -20.59 -6.38 5.91
N VAL A 58 -20.16 -5.47 5.06
CA VAL A 58 -20.76 -4.13 4.91
C VAL A 58 -21.18 -3.92 3.47
N ASP A 59 -22.39 -3.41 3.29
CA ASP A 59 -22.88 -2.87 2.02
C ASP A 59 -22.54 -1.37 1.97
N LEU A 60 -21.66 -0.98 1.06
CA LEU A 60 -21.19 0.39 0.92
C LEU A 60 -22.20 1.34 0.28
N ASP A 61 -23.21 0.83 -0.43
CA ASP A 61 -24.24 1.69 -1.01
C ASP A 61 -25.29 2.05 0.03
N LYS A 62 -25.61 1.13 0.93
CA LYS A 62 -26.52 1.37 2.06
C LYS A 62 -25.81 1.95 3.29
N MET A 63 -24.49 1.80 3.37
CA MET A 63 -23.68 2.12 4.55
C MET A 63 -24.13 1.36 5.80
N GLU A 64 -24.41 0.06 5.64
CA GLU A 64 -24.96 -0.80 6.69
C GLU A 64 -24.16 -2.09 6.85
N ILE A 65 -24.07 -2.59 8.09
CA ILE A 65 -23.57 -3.93 8.37
C ILE A 65 -24.66 -4.93 7.98
N VAL A 66 -24.40 -5.73 6.96
CA VAL A 66 -25.34 -6.74 6.42
C VAL A 66 -24.99 -8.16 6.86
N GLY A 67 -23.82 -8.35 7.49
CA GLY A 67 -23.41 -9.62 8.06
C GLY A 67 -22.43 -9.43 9.21
N PHE A 68 -22.56 -10.24 10.25
CA PHE A 68 -21.65 -10.28 11.39
C PHE A 68 -21.47 -11.74 11.82
N MET A 69 -20.22 -12.17 11.91
CA MET A 69 -19.87 -13.51 12.36
C MET A 69 -18.75 -13.41 13.38
N ASP A 70 -18.97 -13.96 14.58
CA ASP A 70 -17.95 -14.14 15.62
C ASP A 70 -17.79 -15.65 15.80
N ARG A 71 -16.75 -16.21 15.16
CA ARG A 71 -16.58 -17.65 14.97
C ARG A 71 -15.69 -18.27 16.03
N ILE A 72 -14.60 -17.58 16.37
CA ILE A 72 -13.56 -18.10 17.26
C ILE A 72 -12.85 -16.96 17.97
N ALA A 73 -12.65 -17.13 19.29
CA ALA A 73 -11.82 -16.23 20.06
C ALA A 73 -10.33 -16.61 19.92
N VAL A 74 -9.56 -15.80 19.20
CA VAL A 74 -8.11 -15.96 19.05
C VAL A 74 -7.38 -15.03 20.02
N PRO A 75 -6.32 -15.49 20.71
CA PRO A 75 -5.51 -14.60 21.55
C PRO A 75 -4.89 -13.47 20.72
N MET A 76 -5.14 -12.22 21.14
CA MET A 76 -4.56 -11.04 20.51
C MET A 76 -3.02 -11.07 20.59
N PRO A 77 -2.30 -10.95 19.47
CA PRO A 77 -0.85 -10.84 19.48
C PRO A 77 -0.35 -9.69 20.37
N LYS A 78 0.84 -9.86 20.96
CA LYS A 78 1.46 -8.83 21.80
C LYS A 78 2.00 -7.69 20.93
N ALA A 79 1.97 -6.46 21.47
CA ALA A 79 2.50 -5.29 20.78
C ALA A 79 4.05 -5.21 20.80
N ASN A 80 4.69 -5.83 21.80
CA ASN A 80 6.15 -5.76 21.96
C ASN A 80 6.87 -6.30 20.72
N GLY A 81 7.83 -5.52 20.21
CA GLY A 81 8.64 -5.89 19.04
C GLY A 81 7.96 -5.65 17.69
N THR A 82 6.79 -5.02 17.65
CA THR A 82 6.05 -4.77 16.39
C THR A 82 6.15 -3.34 15.86
N ASP A 83 6.51 -2.37 16.72
CA ASP A 83 6.74 -0.98 16.29
C ASP A 83 8.00 -0.94 15.42
N TYR A 84 7.99 -0.12 14.38
CA TYR A 84 9.09 0.02 13.41
C TYR A 84 9.73 1.41 13.44
N ARG A 85 9.17 2.35 14.21
CA ARG A 85 9.69 3.72 14.28
C ARG A 85 10.96 3.73 15.09
N GLY A 86 12.03 4.30 14.54
CA GLY A 86 13.33 4.39 15.21
C GLY A 86 13.27 5.01 16.60
N SER A 87 12.37 5.97 16.83
CA SER A 87 12.15 6.60 18.14
C SER A 87 11.52 5.70 19.20
N GLN A 88 11.02 4.52 18.84
CA GLN A 88 10.43 3.53 19.74
C GLN A 88 11.29 2.28 19.87
N GLN A 89 12.37 2.18 19.09
CA GLN A 89 13.30 1.06 19.18
C GLN A 89 14.28 1.26 20.33
N THR A 90 14.60 0.18 21.03
CA THR A 90 15.62 0.16 22.08
C THR A 90 16.91 -0.48 21.57
N PRO A 91 18.10 -0.04 22.04
CA PRO A 91 19.36 -0.66 21.68
C PRO A 91 19.39 -2.18 21.99
N PRO A 92 20.19 -2.98 21.23
CA PRO A 92 21.05 -2.56 20.13
C PRO A 92 20.31 -2.46 18.78
N LEU A 93 20.55 -1.37 18.03
CA LEU A 93 19.92 -1.11 16.73
C LEU A 93 20.69 -1.70 15.53
N GLY A 94 21.67 -2.56 15.80
CA GLY A 94 22.60 -3.09 14.81
C GLY A 94 23.93 -2.30 14.75
N PRO A 95 24.87 -2.76 13.90
CA PRO A 95 26.16 -2.11 13.74
C PRO A 95 26.01 -0.73 13.08
N GLY A 96 26.82 0.24 13.50
CA GLY A 96 26.87 1.55 12.84
C GLY A 96 27.34 1.42 11.40
N LEU A 97 26.63 2.08 10.48
CA LEU A 97 27.00 2.17 9.07
C LEU A 97 27.82 3.43 8.81
N LYS A 98 28.81 3.35 7.91
CA LYS A 98 29.58 4.52 7.47
C LYS A 98 28.73 5.37 6.53
N GLY A 99 28.74 6.69 6.73
CA GLY A 99 28.03 7.63 5.86
C GLY A 99 28.60 7.67 4.44
N ILE A 100 27.75 8.03 3.47
CA ILE A 100 28.11 8.21 2.06
C ILE A 100 27.64 9.60 1.64
N THR A 101 28.49 10.31 0.88
CA THR A 101 28.16 11.59 0.27
C THR A 101 28.23 11.44 -1.25
N ALA A 102 27.17 11.84 -1.96
CA ALA A 102 27.10 11.86 -3.42
C ALA A 102 26.80 13.28 -3.91
N VAL A 103 27.57 13.77 -4.87
CA VAL A 103 27.47 15.15 -5.40
C VAL A 103 27.58 15.11 -6.93
N GLN A 104 26.76 15.90 -7.61
CA GLN A 104 26.87 16.20 -9.05
C GLN A 104 27.24 17.68 -9.20
N PRO A 105 28.54 18.02 -9.34
CA PRO A 105 29.00 19.42 -9.36
C PRO A 105 28.33 20.28 -10.43
N ASP A 106 28.00 19.65 -11.56
CA ASP A 106 27.39 20.31 -12.72
C ASP A 106 25.86 20.07 -12.80
N GLY A 107 25.25 19.56 -11.73
CA GLY A 107 23.83 19.21 -11.68
C GLY A 107 23.47 17.89 -12.39
N PRO A 108 22.16 17.59 -12.48
CA PRO A 108 21.70 16.37 -13.13
C PRO A 108 21.86 16.45 -14.65
N SER A 109 22.16 15.32 -15.29
CA SER A 109 22.31 15.23 -16.76
C SER A 109 20.98 15.15 -17.53
N PHE A 110 19.84 15.36 -16.85
CA PHE A 110 18.52 15.39 -17.49
C PHE A 110 17.92 16.79 -17.41
N ASN A 111 17.13 17.14 -18.42
CA ASN A 111 16.32 18.34 -18.46
C ASN A 111 14.84 17.98 -18.42
N LEU A 112 14.04 18.84 -17.78
CA LEU A 112 12.58 18.74 -17.72
C LEU A 112 11.95 19.92 -18.45
N ASP A 113 11.02 19.62 -19.34
CA ASP A 113 10.18 20.60 -20.04
C ASP A 113 8.71 20.21 -19.83
N GLY A 114 8.10 20.82 -18.81
CA GLY A 114 6.88 20.30 -18.21
C GLY A 114 7.09 18.86 -17.72
N HIS A 115 6.46 17.91 -18.39
CA HIS A 115 6.54 16.47 -18.10
C HIS A 115 7.40 15.69 -19.09
N PHE A 116 8.04 16.36 -20.04
CA PHE A 116 9.02 15.73 -20.93
C PHE A 116 10.39 15.66 -20.26
N VAL A 117 10.95 14.47 -20.23
CA VAL A 117 12.30 14.17 -19.76
C VAL A 117 13.20 14.02 -20.97
N ARG A 118 14.29 14.78 -20.99
CA ARG A 118 15.39 14.63 -21.94
C ARG A 118 16.65 14.25 -21.17
N TRP A 119 17.16 13.05 -21.39
CA TRP A 119 18.33 12.53 -20.67
C TRP A 119 19.23 11.76 -21.63
N ALA A 120 20.49 12.17 -21.73
CA ALA A 120 21.42 11.68 -22.74
C ALA A 120 20.77 11.72 -24.15
N ASN A 121 20.64 10.58 -24.82
CA ASN A 121 19.98 10.45 -26.11
C ASN A 121 18.51 10.02 -26.03
N TRP A 122 17.89 10.02 -24.85
CA TRP A 122 16.48 9.68 -24.67
C TRP A 122 15.60 10.91 -24.51
N GLU A 123 14.41 10.82 -25.09
CA GLU A 123 13.29 11.73 -24.82
C GLU A 123 12.03 10.91 -24.54
N PHE A 124 11.30 11.25 -23.48
CA PHE A 124 10.02 10.63 -23.15
C PHE A 124 9.15 11.56 -22.30
N HIS A 125 7.86 11.30 -22.26
CA HIS A 125 6.88 11.98 -21.42
C HIS A 125 6.53 11.13 -20.19
N LEU A 126 6.56 11.74 -19.01
CA LEU A 126 6.11 11.16 -17.74
C LEU A 126 4.72 11.67 -17.35
N GLY A 127 3.70 10.85 -17.56
CA GLY A 127 2.34 11.10 -17.10
C GLY A 127 2.04 10.47 -15.75
N PHE A 128 0.91 10.85 -15.16
CA PHE A 128 0.37 10.24 -13.95
C PHE A 128 -1.13 10.00 -14.10
N ASP A 129 -1.60 8.86 -13.60
CA ASP A 129 -3.01 8.50 -13.49
C ASP A 129 -3.30 7.95 -12.09
N VAL A 130 -4.48 8.25 -11.53
CA VAL A 130 -4.82 7.87 -10.15
C VAL A 130 -4.98 6.36 -9.96
N ARG A 131 -5.22 5.59 -11.03
CA ARG A 131 -5.31 4.12 -10.98
C ARG A 131 -3.98 3.49 -11.37
N ALA A 132 -3.39 3.89 -12.50
CA ALA A 132 -2.19 3.26 -13.04
C ALA A 132 -0.88 3.77 -12.40
N GLY A 133 -0.92 4.93 -11.73
CA GLY A 133 0.26 5.61 -11.21
C GLY A 133 1.11 6.24 -12.34
N PRO A 134 2.45 6.15 -12.27
CA PRO A 134 3.33 6.74 -13.27
C PRO A 134 3.22 6.03 -14.63
N ILE A 135 3.16 6.81 -15.70
CA ILE A 135 3.06 6.34 -17.08
C ILE A 135 4.22 6.91 -17.89
N THR A 136 5.02 6.04 -18.49
CA THR A 136 6.04 6.45 -19.47
C THR A 136 5.41 6.42 -20.86
N SER A 137 5.57 7.48 -21.63
CA SER A 137 4.97 7.61 -22.97
C SER A 137 5.88 8.34 -23.94
N LEU A 138 5.64 8.15 -25.23
CA LEU A 138 6.39 8.78 -26.34
C LEU A 138 7.91 8.57 -26.26
N ALA A 139 8.36 7.46 -25.66
CA ALA A 139 9.78 7.21 -25.48
C ALA A 139 10.45 6.97 -26.82
N SER A 140 11.43 7.81 -27.12
CA SER A 140 12.21 7.80 -28.34
C SER A 140 13.69 7.96 -27.98
N ILE A 141 14.54 7.33 -28.78
CA ILE A 141 16.00 7.43 -28.65
C ILE A 141 16.57 8.13 -29.88
N LEU A 142 17.46 9.08 -29.69
CA LEU A 142 18.24 9.72 -30.74
C LEU A 142 19.29 8.73 -31.26
N ASP A 143 19.13 8.33 -32.51
CA ASP A 143 20.13 7.58 -33.26
C ASP A 143 21.15 8.56 -33.82
N LEU A 144 22.40 8.49 -33.32
CA LEU A 144 23.45 9.44 -33.66
C LEU A 144 23.99 9.22 -35.08
N GLU A 145 23.86 8.02 -35.65
CA GLU A 145 24.29 7.75 -37.03
C GLU A 145 23.30 8.30 -38.04
N GLN A 146 22.00 8.21 -37.71
CA GLN A 146 20.92 8.66 -38.59
C GLN A 146 20.44 10.08 -38.30
N GLU A 147 20.99 10.72 -37.26
CA GLU A 147 20.60 12.05 -36.78
C GLU A 147 19.07 12.20 -36.60
N THR A 148 18.42 11.14 -36.12
CA THR A 148 16.96 11.09 -36.03
C THR A 148 16.47 10.36 -34.77
N PHE A 149 15.32 10.79 -34.26
CA PHE A 149 14.67 10.11 -33.15
C PHE A 149 13.90 8.87 -33.63
N ARG A 150 14.21 7.74 -33.02
CA ARG A 150 13.54 6.46 -33.26
C ARG A 150 12.60 6.14 -32.11
N ARG A 151 11.31 6.00 -32.43
CA ARG A 151 10.27 5.65 -31.45
C ARG A 151 10.49 4.22 -30.92
N VAL A 152 10.42 4.06 -29.61
CA VAL A 152 10.59 2.77 -28.92
C VAL A 152 9.31 2.35 -28.21
N LEU A 153 8.71 3.26 -27.42
CA LEU A 153 7.52 2.95 -26.62
C LEU A 153 6.54 4.12 -26.69
N TYR A 154 5.36 3.87 -27.27
CA TYR A 154 4.31 4.89 -27.29
C TYR A 154 3.74 5.13 -25.88
N ARG A 155 3.47 4.07 -25.11
CA ARG A 155 2.94 4.15 -23.74
C ARG A 155 3.19 2.83 -23.00
N GLY A 156 3.68 2.90 -21.75
CA GLY A 156 3.85 1.75 -20.86
C GLY A 156 3.63 2.15 -19.41
N TYR A 157 2.99 1.25 -18.66
CA TYR A 157 2.63 1.41 -17.23
C TYR A 157 2.24 0.05 -16.64
N MET A 158 2.17 -0.04 -15.31
CA MET A 158 1.59 -1.20 -14.63
C MET A 158 0.08 -1.16 -14.76
N SER A 159 -0.49 -2.09 -15.53
CA SER A 159 -1.93 -2.08 -15.79
C SER A 159 -2.78 -2.60 -14.64
N GLU A 160 -2.26 -3.57 -13.86
CA GLU A 160 -3.02 -4.20 -12.79
C GLU A 160 -2.09 -4.89 -11.77
N LEU A 161 -2.59 -5.13 -10.56
CA LEU A 161 -1.98 -5.99 -9.55
C LEU A 161 -2.96 -7.09 -9.12
N PHE A 162 -2.44 -8.27 -8.80
CA PHE A 162 -3.21 -9.37 -8.24
C PHE A 162 -2.42 -9.99 -7.08
N VAL A 163 -2.99 -9.96 -5.88
CA VAL A 163 -2.33 -10.40 -4.64
C VAL A 163 -3.22 -11.45 -3.95
N PRO A 164 -3.24 -12.70 -4.44
CA PRO A 164 -4.07 -13.76 -3.85
C PRO A 164 -3.49 -14.28 -2.55
N TYR A 165 -4.27 -14.21 -1.48
CA TYR A 165 -3.97 -14.94 -0.25
C TYR A 165 -4.32 -16.43 -0.43
N MET A 166 -3.66 -17.28 0.35
CA MET A 166 -3.75 -18.74 0.23
C MET A 166 -4.37 -19.40 1.47
N ASP A 167 -4.95 -18.60 2.35
CA ASP A 167 -5.71 -19.08 3.50
C ASP A 167 -7.16 -19.28 3.08
N LEU A 168 -7.67 -20.50 3.24
CA LEU A 168 -9.01 -20.90 2.81
C LEU A 168 -10.08 -20.68 3.89
N THR A 169 -9.70 -20.10 5.04
CA THR A 169 -10.63 -19.81 6.13
C THR A 169 -11.56 -18.64 5.78
N GLU A 170 -12.70 -18.56 6.49
CA GLU A 170 -13.73 -17.52 6.27
C GLU A 170 -13.17 -16.10 6.37
N GLU A 171 -12.10 -15.92 7.15
CA GLU A 171 -11.44 -14.64 7.39
C GLU A 171 -10.60 -14.13 6.20
N TRP A 172 -10.17 -15.02 5.29
CA TRP A 172 -9.11 -14.71 4.32
C TRP A 172 -9.31 -15.22 2.90
N TYR A 173 -10.33 -16.05 2.63
CA TYR A 173 -10.50 -16.69 1.33
C TYR A 173 -10.76 -15.72 0.15
N TYR A 174 -11.09 -14.47 0.43
CA TYR A 174 -11.64 -13.47 -0.49
C TYR A 174 -10.61 -12.59 -1.21
#